data_AF-A0A2N5CWC0-F1
#
_entry.id   AF-A0A2N5CWC0-F1
#
_cell.length_a   1.000
_cell.length_b   1.000
_cell.length_c   1.000
_cell.angle_alpha   90.00
_cell.angle_beta   90.00
_cell.angle_gamma   90.00
#
_symmetry.space_group_name_H-M   'P 1'
#
loop_
_entity.id
_entity.type
_entity.pdbx_description
1 polymer ?
#
loop_
_entity_poly.entity_id
_entity_poly.type
_entity_poly.pdbx_seq_one_letter_code
_entity_poly.pdbx_strand_id
1 'polypeptide(L)'
;MVGVGLALATALGVCGPAWAQGGGAPPASPVVQAPVVQADAPGRWIRGESEHFIVYSDRSEALIRRYVTMLEDFDAVLRTLHGKTDVETPRKLPLYLLSDTRQLRRVIPNADERLQGIYLTGVEDIFVLAIRNDDNLGDRTNGDDTVLHEYTHHFMMQYFPDAYPGWLVEGLAEYYKTIDLQMKRVRIGDFSRGRASSLLNDKWLPMSDILSKRASQFDRDDALTFYAQSWLLTHYIWSDKERRKKLQDYLELVRDHQDPIASWTKLYGQDSATLEKTLRGYMKSLPVLTIGREPPKPQIAFSRLPAGADDLILEVQRLKGGVAKAEAPALLAQFQQIAAKRPNEYYSRLALARAEIDLGDRAKGEAILTTLLDERPDDLETLQVMAYSRLEAARRLARTPADRDKAKAVYAEAATYLGRAHKLDGDNYLTLYGYAETKSLDREPSQNTLNVVFRAASIAPQNPAIRVNAARLFIRAKQYEIARELLEPVAGNPHGGAQARRAGQLLTTLEGKADGEALKPATAAAASGEGDKDAPGG
;
A
#
# COMPACT_ATOMS: atom_id res chain seq x y z
N MET A 1 -24.96 -3.18 -6.79
CA MET A 1 -26.10 -3.67 -5.97
C MET A 1 -26.59 -4.98 -6.57
N VAL A 2 -26.19 -6.11 -5.98
CA VAL A 2 -27.04 -7.22 -5.53
C VAL A 2 -26.17 -7.94 -4.50
N GLY A 3 -26.55 -7.85 -3.23
CA GLY A 3 -25.89 -8.56 -2.14
C GLY A 3 -26.55 -9.92 -1.95
N VAL A 4 -25.73 -10.96 -1.80
CA VAL A 4 -26.16 -12.24 -1.28
C VAL A 4 -25.36 -12.46 0.01
N GLY A 5 -25.97 -12.12 1.13
CA GLY A 5 -25.47 -12.44 2.45
C GLY A 5 -25.78 -13.89 2.77
N LEU A 6 -24.76 -14.67 3.12
CA LEU A 6 -24.93 -15.95 3.78
C LEU A 6 -24.74 -15.75 5.28
N ALA A 7 -25.83 -15.89 6.02
CA ALA A 7 -25.84 -15.96 7.47
C ALA A 7 -25.33 -17.34 7.91
N LEU A 8 -24.30 -17.37 8.77
CA LEU A 8 -23.95 -18.56 9.53
C LEU A 8 -24.36 -18.37 10.99
N ALA A 9 -25.26 -19.26 11.41
CA ALA A 9 -25.89 -19.29 12.71
C ALA A 9 -24.89 -19.63 13.82
N THR A 10 -25.01 -18.90 14.92
CA THR A 10 -24.35 -19.12 16.22
C THR A 10 -24.97 -20.32 16.93
N ALA A 11 -24.15 -21.29 17.32
CA ALA A 11 -24.50 -22.31 18.31
C ALA A 11 -23.57 -22.13 19.53
N LEU A 12 -24.05 -21.39 20.53
CA LEU A 12 -23.42 -21.25 21.84
C LEU A 12 -23.74 -22.47 22.70
N GLY A 13 -22.76 -23.36 22.86
CA GLY A 13 -22.77 -24.40 23.88
C GLY A 13 -22.15 -23.88 25.18
N VAL A 14 -22.98 -23.71 26.19
CA VAL A 14 -22.57 -23.33 27.55
C VAL A 14 -21.99 -24.56 28.25
N CYS A 15 -20.68 -24.58 28.48
CA CYS A 15 -20.03 -25.48 29.44
C CYS A 15 -19.56 -24.66 30.64
N GLY A 16 -20.23 -24.83 31.79
CA GLY A 16 -19.86 -24.19 33.05
C GLY A 16 -18.55 -24.75 33.63
N PRO A 17 -17.77 -23.96 34.38
CA PRO A 17 -16.58 -24.45 35.03
C PRO A 17 -16.96 -25.09 36.37
N ALA A 18 -16.72 -26.39 36.50
CA ALA A 18 -16.91 -27.13 37.73
C ALA A 18 -15.56 -27.62 38.29
N TRP A 19 -14.66 -26.71 38.68
CA TRP A 19 -13.53 -27.07 39.55
C TRP A 19 -13.18 -25.89 40.46
N ALA A 20 -13.67 -25.94 41.70
CA ALA A 20 -13.15 -25.18 42.82
C ALA A 20 -12.91 -26.16 43.95
N GLN A 21 -11.65 -26.49 44.22
CA GLN A 21 -11.17 -26.85 45.56
C GLN A 21 -9.63 -26.97 45.59
N GLY A 22 -9.03 -26.21 46.52
CA GLY A 22 -7.86 -26.61 47.30
C GLY A 22 -6.49 -26.61 46.64
N GLY A 23 -5.77 -25.48 46.74
CA GLY A 23 -4.31 -25.43 46.53
C GLY A 23 -3.75 -24.16 47.14
N GLY A 24 -2.84 -24.29 48.11
CA GLY A 24 -2.23 -23.17 48.83
C GLY A 24 -1.52 -22.18 47.91
N ALA A 25 -1.46 -20.92 48.33
CA ALA A 25 -0.82 -19.85 47.58
C ALA A 25 0.63 -20.22 47.23
N PRO A 26 1.03 -20.22 45.95
CA PRO A 26 2.43 -20.39 45.58
C PRO A 26 3.24 -19.19 46.12
N PRO A 27 4.54 -19.36 46.42
CA PRO A 27 5.39 -18.26 46.83
C PRO A 27 5.35 -17.17 45.75
N ALA A 28 5.23 -15.91 46.18
CA ALA A 28 5.23 -14.77 45.28
C ALA A 28 6.47 -14.82 44.39
N SER A 29 6.25 -14.98 43.07
CA SER A 29 7.31 -14.83 42.08
C SER A 29 8.00 -13.48 42.29
N PRO A 30 9.33 -13.41 42.19
CA PRO A 30 10.04 -12.13 42.30
C PRO A 30 9.43 -11.16 41.28
N VAL A 31 9.01 -9.99 41.77
CA VAL A 31 8.58 -8.88 40.91
C VAL A 31 9.82 -8.46 40.11
N VAL A 32 9.96 -8.99 38.90
CA VAL A 32 10.90 -8.45 37.93
C VAL A 32 10.41 -7.05 37.64
N GLN A 33 11.08 -6.04 38.19
CA GLN A 33 10.85 -4.66 37.80
C GLN A 33 11.05 -4.60 36.29
N ALA A 34 9.99 -4.27 35.55
CA ALA A 34 10.11 -4.00 34.12
C ALA A 34 11.22 -2.95 33.94
N PRO A 35 12.14 -3.13 32.99
CA PRO A 35 13.21 -2.16 32.76
C PRO A 35 12.60 -0.77 32.60
N VAL A 36 13.13 0.21 33.32
CA VAL A 36 12.75 1.61 33.17
C VAL A 36 13.25 2.04 31.80
N VAL A 37 12.39 1.97 30.79
CA VAL A 37 12.69 2.42 29.43
C VAL A 37 12.79 3.95 29.47
N GLN A 38 14.00 4.48 29.36
CA GLN A 38 14.20 5.91 29.21
C GLN A 38 13.53 6.36 27.90
N ALA A 39 12.64 7.35 28.00
CA ALA A 39 12.01 7.95 26.83
C ALA A 39 13.07 8.73 26.03
N ASP A 40 13.06 8.56 24.71
CA ASP A 40 13.93 9.31 23.81
C ASP A 40 13.59 10.80 23.88
N ALA A 41 14.61 11.66 23.72
CA ALA A 41 14.39 13.10 23.67
C ALA A 41 13.53 13.46 22.44
N PRO A 42 12.50 14.31 22.57
CA PRO A 42 11.63 14.64 21.46
C PRO A 42 12.34 15.49 20.41
N GLY A 43 12.02 15.22 19.14
CA GLY A 43 12.46 15.96 17.96
C GLY A 43 11.44 16.97 17.44
N ARG A 44 11.61 17.37 16.17
CA ARG A 44 10.74 18.32 15.47
C ARG A 44 9.58 17.64 14.75
N TRP A 45 9.74 16.41 14.26
CA TRP A 45 8.63 15.69 13.63
C TRP A 45 7.51 15.41 14.64
N ILE A 46 6.29 15.72 14.21
CA ILE A 46 5.06 15.48 14.93
C ILE A 46 4.26 14.44 14.16
N ARG A 47 3.69 13.50 14.90
CA ARG A 47 2.74 12.49 14.44
C ARG A 47 1.35 12.91 14.90
N GLY A 48 0.42 13.07 13.96
CA GLY A 48 -1.01 13.22 14.23
C GLY A 48 -1.76 11.98 13.76
N GLU A 49 -2.50 11.34 14.64
CA GLU A 49 -3.23 10.11 14.35
C GLU A 49 -4.72 10.28 14.56
N SER A 50 -5.51 9.83 13.59
CA SER A 50 -6.97 9.77 13.63
C SER A 50 -7.45 8.33 13.38
N GLU A 51 -8.70 8.16 12.95
CA GLU A 51 -9.29 6.85 12.69
C GLU A 51 -8.66 6.17 11.46
N HIS A 52 -8.48 6.92 10.37
CA HIS A 52 -8.02 6.41 9.08
C HIS A 52 -6.59 6.81 8.71
N PHE A 53 -6.01 7.81 9.39
CA PHE A 53 -4.76 8.43 8.97
C PHE A 53 -3.73 8.55 10.08
N ILE A 54 -2.46 8.47 9.70
CA ILE A 54 -1.32 8.90 10.50
C ILE A 54 -0.53 9.91 9.67
N VAL A 55 -0.51 11.17 10.08
CA VAL A 55 0.17 12.25 9.36
C VAL A 55 1.42 12.67 10.12
N TYR A 56 2.56 12.64 9.43
CA TYR A 56 3.86 13.09 9.92
C TYR A 56 4.23 14.42 9.28
N SER A 57 4.65 15.39 10.10
CA SER A 57 5.24 16.64 9.58
C SER A 57 6.21 17.26 10.59
N ASP A 58 7.22 17.99 10.11
CA ASP A 58 8.14 18.81 10.92
C ASP A 58 7.59 20.22 11.24
N ARG A 59 6.29 20.44 10.99
CA ARG A 59 5.57 21.70 11.25
C ARG A 59 4.71 21.62 12.52
N SER A 60 3.68 22.46 12.62
CA SER A 60 2.83 22.60 13.80
C SER A 60 1.71 21.57 13.84
N GLU A 61 1.24 21.25 15.06
CA GLU A 61 0.03 20.45 15.27
C GLU A 61 -1.20 21.06 14.56
N ALA A 62 -1.25 22.39 14.44
CA ALA A 62 -2.34 23.08 13.73
C ALA A 62 -2.36 22.72 12.23
N LEU A 63 -1.19 22.64 11.58
CA LEU A 63 -1.09 22.19 10.19
C LEU A 63 -1.53 20.74 10.06
N ILE A 64 -1.00 19.87 10.91
CA ILE A 64 -1.35 18.44 10.89
C ILE A 64 -2.86 18.25 11.14
N ARG A 65 -3.44 18.99 12.09
CA ARG A 65 -4.89 18.99 12.36
C ARG A 65 -5.69 19.36 11.11
N ARG A 66 -5.26 20.38 10.35
CA ARG A 66 -5.90 20.77 9.08
C ARG A 66 -5.91 19.60 8.08
N TYR A 67 -4.75 19.03 7.81
CA TYR A 67 -4.61 17.91 6.86
C TYR A 67 -5.39 16.67 7.28
N VAL A 68 -5.25 16.24 8.54
CA VAL A 68 -5.98 15.09 9.07
C VAL A 68 -7.48 15.31 9.00
N THR A 69 -7.98 16.49 9.39
CA THR A 69 -9.42 16.80 9.31
C THR A 69 -9.94 16.75 7.89
N MET A 70 -9.20 17.33 6.95
CA MET A 70 -9.55 17.31 5.53
C MET A 70 -9.52 15.88 4.95
N LEU A 71 -8.53 15.07 5.28
CA LEU A 71 -8.41 13.69 4.80
C LEU A 71 -9.53 12.81 5.33
N GLU A 72 -9.88 12.91 6.61
CA GLU A 72 -11.03 12.21 7.22
C GLU A 72 -12.35 12.62 6.57
N ASP A 73 -12.49 13.92 6.29
CA ASP A 73 -13.66 14.45 5.61
C ASP A 73 -13.76 14.00 4.14
N PHE A 74 -12.63 13.91 3.44
CA PHE A 74 -12.57 13.40 2.09
C PHE A 74 -12.85 11.89 2.02
N ASP A 75 -12.24 11.09 2.90
CA ASP A 75 -12.52 9.66 3.08
C ASP A 75 -14.02 9.41 3.30
N ALA A 76 -14.64 10.15 4.24
CA ALA A 76 -16.06 10.03 4.53
C ALA A 76 -16.95 10.33 3.30
N VAL A 77 -16.59 11.34 2.50
CA VAL A 77 -17.30 11.64 1.25
C VAL A 77 -17.14 10.52 0.24
N LEU A 78 -15.92 10.02 0.00
CA LEU A 78 -15.69 8.92 -0.95
C LEU A 78 -16.41 7.64 -0.52
N ARG A 79 -16.36 7.29 0.77
CA ARG A 79 -17.11 6.13 1.31
C ARG A 79 -18.60 6.27 1.10
N THR A 80 -19.16 7.45 1.35
CA THR A 80 -20.59 7.70 1.13
C THR A 80 -20.96 7.57 -0.34
N LEU A 81 -20.18 8.18 -1.24
CA LEU A 81 -20.41 8.10 -2.68
C LEU A 81 -20.34 6.68 -3.24
N HIS A 82 -19.45 5.87 -2.67
CA HIS A 82 -19.12 4.55 -3.17
C HIS A 82 -19.72 3.39 -2.35
N GLY A 83 -20.55 3.69 -1.35
CA GLY A 83 -21.22 2.68 -0.51
C GLY A 83 -20.24 1.86 0.33
N LYS A 84 -19.23 2.51 0.92
CA LYS A 84 -18.16 1.91 1.74
C LYS A 84 -18.16 2.42 3.19
N THR A 85 -19.30 2.90 3.68
CA THR A 85 -19.43 3.47 5.04
C THR A 85 -19.23 2.44 6.15
N ASP A 86 -19.61 1.18 5.89
CA ASP A 86 -19.55 0.10 6.90
C ASP A 86 -18.31 -0.79 6.75
N VAL A 87 -17.38 -0.42 5.86
CA VAL A 87 -16.18 -1.21 5.60
C VAL A 87 -15.13 -0.86 6.65
N GLU A 88 -14.67 -1.88 7.38
CA GLU A 88 -13.57 -1.73 8.32
C GLU A 88 -12.32 -1.19 7.63
N THR A 89 -11.58 -0.35 8.36
CA THR A 89 -10.27 0.14 7.92
C THR A 89 -9.21 -0.58 8.73
N PRO A 90 -8.76 -1.77 8.31
CA PRO A 90 -7.86 -2.59 9.12
C PRO A 90 -6.48 -1.93 9.31
N ARG A 91 -6.16 -0.88 8.54
CA ARG A 91 -4.91 -0.14 8.62
C ARG A 91 -5.13 1.34 8.35
N LYS A 92 -4.49 2.18 9.17
CA LYS A 92 -4.36 3.62 8.92
C LYS A 92 -3.34 3.90 7.84
N LEU A 93 -3.59 4.87 6.96
CA LEU A 93 -2.64 5.30 5.94
C LEU A 93 -1.63 6.29 6.55
N PRO A 94 -0.31 6.00 6.53
CA PRO A 94 0.73 6.96 6.85
C PRO A 94 0.93 7.97 5.72
N LEU A 95 1.00 9.25 6.04
CA LEU A 95 1.35 10.34 5.13
C LEU A 95 2.50 11.16 5.70
N TYR A 96 3.54 11.40 4.92
CA TYR A 96 4.67 12.27 5.28
C TYR A 96 4.55 13.59 4.51
N LEU A 97 4.24 14.66 5.23
CA LEU A 97 4.10 16.02 4.69
C LEU A 97 5.46 16.72 4.68
N LEU A 98 6.06 16.73 3.50
CA LEU A 98 7.40 17.21 3.23
C LEU A 98 7.42 18.71 2.97
N SER A 99 8.54 19.36 3.28
CA SER A 99 8.70 20.80 3.07
C SER A 99 8.94 21.18 1.61
N ASP A 100 9.67 20.34 0.87
CA ASP A 100 10.13 20.64 -0.48
C ASP A 100 10.63 19.36 -1.20
N THR A 101 11.03 19.53 -2.46
CA THR A 101 11.63 18.46 -3.27
C THR A 101 12.94 17.94 -2.68
N ARG A 102 13.68 18.70 -1.86
CA ARG A 102 14.91 18.19 -1.24
C ARG A 102 14.60 17.12 -0.20
N GLN A 103 13.55 17.31 0.60
CA GLN A 103 13.06 16.25 1.49
C GLN A 103 12.53 15.06 0.70
N LEU A 104 11.80 15.27 -0.39
CA LEU A 104 11.34 14.18 -1.27
C LEU A 104 12.51 13.35 -1.82
N ARG A 105 13.60 14.02 -2.22
CA ARG A 105 14.82 13.38 -2.72
C ARG A 105 15.60 12.59 -1.67
N ARG A 106 15.32 12.77 -0.38
CA ARG A 106 15.85 11.87 0.67
C ARG A 106 15.24 10.46 0.57
N VAL A 107 14.01 10.35 0.06
CA VAL A 107 13.34 9.06 -0.19
C VAL A 107 13.56 8.58 -1.63
N ILE A 108 13.40 9.47 -2.61
CA ILE A 108 13.51 9.17 -4.04
C ILE A 108 14.60 10.06 -4.66
N PRO A 109 15.88 9.66 -4.64
CA PRO A 109 17.01 10.52 -5.02
C PRO A 109 16.87 11.22 -6.37
N ASN A 110 16.27 10.54 -7.34
CA ASN A 110 16.09 11.01 -8.71
C ASN A 110 14.71 11.63 -8.97
N ALA A 111 13.98 12.02 -7.92
CA ALA A 111 12.67 12.66 -8.08
C ALA A 111 12.76 13.95 -8.93
N ASP A 112 11.87 14.05 -9.92
CA ASP A 112 11.69 15.27 -10.73
C ASP A 112 11.25 16.45 -9.86
N GLU A 113 11.63 17.67 -10.23
CA GLU A 113 11.28 18.88 -9.49
C GLU A 113 9.78 19.19 -9.47
N ARG A 114 9.03 18.71 -10.47
CA ARG A 114 7.57 18.85 -10.53
C ARG A 114 6.83 17.75 -9.78
N LEU A 115 7.52 16.69 -9.30
CA LEU A 115 6.87 15.65 -8.49
C LEU A 115 6.50 16.25 -7.13
N GLN A 116 5.19 16.42 -6.89
CA GLN A 116 4.69 16.98 -5.63
C GLN A 116 4.25 15.91 -4.64
N GLY A 117 3.89 14.71 -5.08
CA GLY A 117 3.52 13.62 -4.20
C GLY A 117 3.57 12.28 -4.90
N ILE A 118 3.55 11.21 -4.10
CA ILE A 118 3.54 9.83 -4.58
C ILE A 118 2.97 8.89 -3.51
N TYR A 119 2.07 8.01 -3.95
CA TYR A 119 1.59 6.86 -3.21
C TYR A 119 2.45 5.62 -3.47
N LEU A 120 2.98 5.03 -2.41
CA LEU A 120 3.90 3.90 -2.47
C LEU A 120 3.26 2.68 -1.80
N THR A 121 3.31 1.53 -2.47
CA THR A 121 2.69 0.27 -2.03
C THR A 121 3.75 -0.83 -1.81
N GLY A 122 4.80 -0.51 -1.06
CA GLY A 122 5.85 -1.46 -0.71
C GLY A 122 5.31 -2.61 0.15
N VAL A 123 6.06 -3.71 0.24
CA VAL A 123 5.69 -4.83 1.13
C VAL A 123 5.77 -4.39 2.58
N GLU A 124 6.89 -3.78 2.97
CA GLU A 124 7.10 -3.37 4.37
C GLU A 124 6.25 -2.17 4.78
N ASP A 125 5.83 -1.34 3.83
CA ASP A 125 5.00 -0.18 4.14
C ASP A 125 4.22 0.32 2.93
N ILE A 126 3.05 0.87 3.21
CA ILE A 126 2.15 1.49 2.24
C ILE A 126 1.85 2.90 2.72
N PHE A 127 2.37 3.92 2.04
CA PHE A 127 2.35 5.30 2.55
C PHE A 127 2.34 6.33 1.42
N VAL A 128 2.05 7.57 1.79
CA VAL A 128 2.12 8.73 0.89
C VAL A 128 3.26 9.64 1.29
N LEU A 129 4.00 10.13 0.29
CA LEU A 129 4.84 11.32 0.43
C LEU A 129 4.14 12.46 -0.30
N ALA A 130 4.04 13.63 0.33
CA ALA A 130 3.49 14.81 -0.33
C ALA A 130 4.22 16.07 0.14
N ILE A 131 4.64 16.89 -0.81
CA ILE A 131 5.11 18.24 -0.54
C ILE A 131 3.90 19.08 -0.16
N ARG A 132 3.93 19.64 1.05
CA ARG A 132 2.86 20.50 1.54
C ARG A 132 2.82 21.80 0.75
N ASN A 133 1.62 22.32 0.56
CA ASN A 133 1.42 23.67 0.07
C ASN A 133 0.97 24.54 1.24
N ASP A 134 1.88 25.41 1.71
CA ASP A 134 1.64 26.22 2.89
C ASP A 134 0.92 27.55 2.57
N ASP A 135 0.81 27.94 1.28
CA ASP A 135 0.62 29.35 0.90
C ASP A 135 -0.51 29.65 -0.12
N ASN A 136 -1.32 28.68 -0.56
CA ASN A 136 -2.27 28.94 -1.66
C ASN A 136 -3.71 29.27 -1.20
N LEU A 137 -3.87 30.40 -0.50
CA LEU A 137 -5.18 30.91 -0.02
C LEU A 137 -6.21 31.21 -1.14
N GLY A 138 -5.80 31.23 -2.41
CA GLY A 138 -6.65 31.46 -3.59
C GLY A 138 -7.15 30.18 -4.27
N ASP A 139 -6.77 29.02 -3.76
CA ASP A 139 -7.16 27.69 -4.26
C ASP A 139 -8.29 27.10 -3.40
N ARG A 140 -9.29 26.46 -4.02
CA ARG A 140 -10.45 25.91 -3.31
C ARG A 140 -10.10 24.74 -2.40
N THR A 141 -9.00 24.04 -2.71
CA THR A 141 -8.44 22.95 -1.93
C THR A 141 -7.32 23.43 -1.00
N ASN A 142 -7.09 24.75 -0.89
CA ASN A 142 -5.95 25.33 -0.17
C ASN A 142 -4.57 24.78 -0.59
N GLY A 143 -4.44 24.28 -1.83
CA GLY A 143 -3.21 23.67 -2.32
C GLY A 143 -3.00 22.22 -1.87
N ASP A 144 -4.02 21.58 -1.29
CA ASP A 144 -3.97 20.21 -0.81
C ASP A 144 -4.28 19.16 -1.92
N ASP A 145 -4.40 19.61 -3.18
CA ASP A 145 -4.63 18.78 -4.39
C ASP A 145 -3.77 17.52 -4.40
N THR A 146 -2.49 17.64 -4.02
CA THR A 146 -1.55 16.52 -4.06
C THR A 146 -1.94 15.40 -3.10
N VAL A 147 -2.24 15.71 -1.83
CA VAL A 147 -2.60 14.65 -0.86
C VAL A 147 -3.94 14.02 -1.21
N LEU A 148 -4.88 14.78 -1.77
CA LEU A 148 -6.17 14.27 -2.24
C LEU A 148 -5.99 13.37 -3.48
N HIS A 149 -5.08 13.73 -4.39
CA HIS A 149 -4.69 12.90 -5.53
C HIS A 149 -4.13 11.55 -5.08
N GLU A 150 -3.10 11.57 -4.21
CA GLU A 150 -2.45 10.34 -3.74
C GLU A 150 -3.39 9.48 -2.87
N TYR A 151 -4.25 10.11 -2.06
CA TYR A 151 -5.26 9.37 -1.30
C TYR A 151 -6.31 8.73 -2.22
N THR A 152 -6.66 9.35 -3.35
CA THR A 152 -7.57 8.73 -4.32
C THR A 152 -6.98 7.42 -4.86
N HIS A 153 -5.67 7.38 -5.16
CA HIS A 153 -4.98 6.14 -5.51
C HIS A 153 -5.11 5.09 -4.39
N HIS A 154 -4.90 5.50 -3.14
CA HIS A 154 -5.09 4.60 -2.00
C HIS A 154 -6.53 4.05 -1.92
N PHE A 155 -7.54 4.93 -1.95
CA PHE A 155 -8.95 4.56 -1.84
C PHE A 155 -9.37 3.59 -2.95
N MET A 156 -8.96 3.86 -4.19
CA MET A 156 -9.20 2.97 -5.33
C MET A 156 -8.62 1.58 -5.07
N MET A 157 -7.33 1.49 -4.74
CA MET A 157 -6.65 0.21 -4.59
C MET A 157 -7.03 -0.54 -3.31
N GLN A 158 -7.51 0.15 -2.28
CA GLN A 158 -7.98 -0.46 -1.03
C GLN A 158 -9.38 -1.05 -1.17
N TYR A 159 -10.33 -0.31 -1.76
CA TYR A 159 -11.75 -0.68 -1.74
C TYR A 159 -12.29 -1.24 -3.05
N PHE A 160 -11.56 -1.02 -4.14
CA PHE A 160 -11.87 -1.49 -5.49
C PHE A 160 -10.61 -2.08 -6.13
N PRO A 161 -10.01 -3.13 -5.54
CA PRO A 161 -8.75 -3.66 -6.04
C PRO A 161 -8.96 -4.38 -7.38
N ASP A 162 -8.63 -3.69 -8.48
CA ASP A 162 -8.80 -4.17 -9.85
C ASP A 162 -7.67 -3.69 -10.77
N ALA A 163 -7.66 -4.21 -12.00
CA ALA A 163 -6.78 -3.84 -13.07
C ALA A 163 -7.34 -2.64 -13.86
N TYR A 164 -6.87 -1.44 -13.55
CA TYR A 164 -7.32 -0.21 -14.21
C TYR A 164 -6.34 0.28 -15.30
N PRO A 165 -6.85 0.78 -16.44
CA PRO A 165 -6.03 1.46 -17.43
C PRO A 165 -5.49 2.79 -16.88
N GLY A 166 -4.34 3.24 -17.41
CA GLY A 166 -3.63 4.42 -16.90
C GLY A 166 -4.49 5.68 -16.82
N TRP A 167 -5.30 5.94 -17.84
CA TRP A 167 -6.17 7.11 -17.88
C TRP A 167 -7.22 7.11 -16.76
N LEU A 168 -7.69 5.94 -16.35
CA LEU A 168 -8.74 5.86 -15.33
C LEU A 168 -8.15 6.01 -13.94
N VAL A 169 -6.99 5.40 -13.69
CA VAL A 169 -6.22 5.57 -12.43
C VAL A 169 -5.93 7.05 -12.19
N GLU A 170 -5.28 7.70 -13.16
CA GLU A 170 -4.92 9.11 -12.99
C GLU A 170 -6.11 10.05 -13.15
N GLY A 171 -7.05 9.73 -14.03
CA GLY A 171 -8.22 10.56 -14.26
C GLY A 171 -9.17 10.61 -13.07
N LEU A 172 -9.32 9.52 -12.30
CA LEU A 172 -10.08 9.53 -11.05
C LEU A 172 -9.39 10.35 -9.97
N ALA A 173 -8.07 10.20 -9.81
CA ALA A 173 -7.29 11.00 -8.89
C ALA A 173 -7.37 12.50 -9.23
N GLU A 174 -7.26 12.86 -10.50
CA GLU A 174 -7.46 14.23 -10.97
C GLU A 174 -8.92 14.72 -10.81
N TYR A 175 -9.92 13.83 -10.92
CA TYR A 175 -11.33 14.19 -10.80
C TYR A 175 -11.73 14.46 -9.35
N TYR A 176 -11.27 13.61 -8.42
CA TYR A 176 -11.63 13.74 -7.01
C TYR A 176 -10.75 14.74 -6.27
N LYS A 177 -9.51 15.01 -6.70
CA LYS A 177 -8.69 16.02 -6.02
C LYS A 177 -9.25 17.44 -6.13
N THR A 178 -10.11 17.74 -7.12
CA THR A 178 -10.73 19.06 -7.30
C THR A 178 -11.94 19.29 -6.38
N ILE A 179 -12.13 18.42 -5.40
CA ILE A 179 -13.25 18.47 -4.46
C ILE A 179 -13.23 19.75 -3.62
N ASP A 180 -14.40 20.38 -3.49
CA ASP A 180 -14.61 21.58 -2.67
C ASP A 180 -15.42 21.18 -1.43
N LEU A 181 -14.69 20.91 -0.34
CA LEU A 181 -15.21 20.42 0.94
C LEU A 181 -15.78 21.58 1.78
N GLN A 182 -17.06 21.92 1.60
CA GLN A 182 -17.72 22.98 2.37
C GLN A 182 -18.54 22.43 3.54
N MET A 183 -18.77 23.27 4.54
CA MET A 183 -19.45 22.87 5.79
C MET A 183 -20.81 22.19 5.63
N LYS A 184 -21.60 22.56 4.62
CA LYS A 184 -22.97 22.03 4.42
C LYS A 184 -23.17 21.30 3.10
N ARG A 185 -22.18 21.37 2.21
CA ARG A 185 -22.23 20.74 0.89
C ARG A 185 -20.82 20.44 0.43
N VAL A 186 -20.67 19.47 -0.45
CA VAL A 186 -19.42 19.23 -1.17
C VAL A 186 -19.68 19.30 -2.66
N ARG A 187 -18.73 19.89 -3.41
CA ARG A 187 -18.77 19.93 -4.87
C ARG A 187 -17.66 19.03 -5.42
N ILE A 188 -17.99 18.20 -6.40
CA ILE A 188 -17.12 17.13 -6.91
C ILE A 188 -17.07 17.20 -8.43
N GLY A 189 -15.87 17.01 -8.99
CA GLY A 189 -15.65 17.09 -10.42
C GLY A 189 -15.47 18.53 -10.93
N ASP A 190 -14.98 19.45 -10.11
CA ASP A 190 -14.52 20.74 -10.63
C ASP A 190 -13.23 20.53 -11.45
N PHE A 191 -12.65 21.60 -12.00
CA PHE A 191 -11.40 21.52 -12.76
C PHE A 191 -10.22 22.14 -12.01
N SER A 192 -9.03 21.58 -12.21
CA SER A 192 -7.78 22.23 -11.81
C SER A 192 -7.37 23.26 -12.86
N ARG A 193 -6.96 24.48 -12.43
CA ARG A 193 -6.53 25.54 -13.36
C ARG A 193 -5.36 25.12 -14.24
N GLY A 194 -4.40 24.37 -13.68
CA GLY A 194 -3.26 23.85 -14.43
C GLY A 194 -3.69 22.87 -15.53
N ARG A 195 -4.60 21.95 -15.21
CA ARG A 195 -5.14 20.99 -16.20
C ARG A 195 -5.99 21.67 -17.26
N ALA A 196 -6.80 22.65 -16.88
CA ALA A 196 -7.55 23.45 -17.84
C ALA A 196 -6.62 24.21 -18.80
N SER A 197 -5.51 24.78 -18.29
CA SER A 197 -4.49 25.38 -19.16
C SER A 197 -3.93 24.38 -20.15
N SER A 198 -3.55 23.17 -19.72
CA SER A 198 -3.04 22.14 -20.63
C SER A 198 -4.06 21.75 -21.70
N LEU A 199 -5.33 21.57 -21.34
CA LEU A 199 -6.37 21.22 -22.31
C LEU A 199 -6.62 22.30 -23.36
N LEU A 200 -6.42 23.57 -23.01
CA LEU A 200 -6.68 24.72 -23.89
C LEU A 200 -5.46 25.11 -24.74
N ASN A 201 -4.26 24.94 -24.20
CA ASN A 201 -3.03 25.50 -24.79
C ASN A 201 -2.07 24.44 -25.35
N ASP A 202 -2.10 23.21 -24.83
CA ASP A 202 -1.15 22.17 -25.22
C ASP A 202 -1.67 21.35 -26.41
N LYS A 203 -0.75 20.70 -27.14
CA LYS A 203 -1.11 19.72 -28.16
C LYS A 203 -1.64 18.47 -27.47
N TRP A 204 -2.86 18.07 -27.81
CA TRP A 204 -3.45 16.84 -27.27
C TRP A 204 -2.72 15.60 -27.79
N LEU A 205 -2.57 14.63 -26.89
CA LEU A 205 -2.16 13.27 -27.24
C LEU A 205 -3.31 12.57 -27.97
N PRO A 206 -2.98 11.66 -28.93
CA PRO A 206 -3.97 10.78 -29.54
C PRO A 206 -4.76 9.99 -28.48
N MET A 207 -6.07 9.80 -28.68
CA MET A 207 -6.87 8.98 -27.76
C MET A 207 -6.43 7.52 -27.70
N SER A 208 -5.79 7.01 -28.76
CA SER A 208 -5.09 5.72 -28.72
C SER A 208 -4.05 5.66 -27.60
N ASP A 209 -3.31 6.74 -27.42
CA ASP A 209 -2.26 6.83 -26.42
C ASP A 209 -2.85 7.01 -25.02
N ILE A 210 -3.90 7.83 -24.87
CA ILE A 210 -4.61 7.97 -23.59
C ILE A 210 -5.22 6.63 -23.13
N LEU A 211 -5.85 5.88 -24.03
CA LEU A 211 -6.53 4.63 -23.67
C LEU A 211 -5.56 3.45 -23.44
N SER A 212 -4.33 3.49 -23.99
CA SER A 212 -3.40 2.35 -23.95
C SER A 212 -2.11 2.55 -23.14
N LYS A 213 -1.73 3.79 -22.81
CA LYS A 213 -0.47 4.11 -22.12
C LYS A 213 -0.69 4.65 -20.69
N ARG A 214 0.41 4.84 -19.97
CA ARG A 214 0.52 5.56 -18.68
C ARG A 214 1.33 6.83 -18.81
N ALA A 215 1.11 7.75 -17.87
CA ALA A 215 1.90 8.98 -17.72
C ALA A 215 3.42 8.73 -17.77
N SER A 216 3.91 7.67 -17.13
CA SER A 216 5.35 7.31 -17.08
C SER A 216 5.96 6.89 -18.42
N GLN A 217 5.16 6.67 -19.46
CA GLN A 217 5.63 6.31 -20.80
C GLN A 217 5.78 7.51 -21.73
N PHE A 218 5.40 8.70 -21.26
CA PHE A 218 5.54 9.94 -21.98
C PHE A 218 6.74 10.70 -21.45
N ASP A 219 7.24 11.63 -22.26
CA ASP A 219 8.08 12.67 -21.72
C ASP A 219 7.29 13.57 -20.76
N ARG A 220 8.01 14.51 -20.17
CA ARG A 220 7.50 15.34 -19.09
C ARG A 220 6.28 16.17 -19.47
N ASP A 221 6.28 16.79 -20.65
CA ASP A 221 5.22 17.73 -21.04
C ASP A 221 4.01 16.97 -21.59
N ASP A 222 4.26 15.87 -22.32
CA ASP A 222 3.22 14.94 -22.74
C ASP A 222 2.55 14.26 -21.53
N ALA A 223 3.29 13.95 -20.45
CA ALA A 223 2.70 13.41 -19.22
C ALA A 223 1.71 14.38 -18.57
N LEU A 224 2.02 15.69 -18.52
CA LEU A 224 1.09 16.71 -18.01
C LEU A 224 -0.21 16.75 -18.82
N THR A 225 -0.07 16.62 -20.14
CA THR A 225 -1.20 16.55 -21.07
C THR A 225 -2.00 15.25 -20.88
N PHE A 226 -1.32 14.12 -20.67
CA PHE A 226 -1.95 12.83 -20.35
C PHE A 226 -2.86 12.94 -19.13
N TYR A 227 -2.38 13.52 -18.03
CA TYR A 227 -3.20 13.73 -16.84
C TYR A 227 -4.43 14.60 -17.13
N ALA A 228 -4.26 15.68 -17.90
CA ALA A 228 -5.35 16.61 -18.21
C ALA A 228 -6.43 15.95 -19.10
N GLN A 229 -6.02 15.18 -20.11
CA GLN A 229 -6.95 14.43 -20.96
C GLN A 229 -7.60 13.25 -20.21
N SER A 230 -6.87 12.60 -19.30
CA SER A 230 -7.38 11.53 -18.43
C SER A 230 -8.47 12.04 -17.47
N TRP A 231 -8.27 13.23 -16.90
CA TRP A 231 -9.30 13.93 -16.12
C TRP A 231 -10.55 14.18 -16.97
N LEU A 232 -10.39 14.74 -18.17
CA LEU A 232 -11.54 15.08 -19.03
C LEU A 232 -12.31 13.84 -19.48
N LEU A 233 -11.61 12.76 -19.83
CA LEU A 233 -12.21 11.48 -20.19
C LEU A 233 -12.97 10.86 -19.00
N THR A 234 -12.36 10.88 -17.81
CA THR A 234 -13.01 10.43 -16.58
C THR A 234 -14.25 11.25 -16.28
N HIS A 235 -14.14 12.57 -16.35
CA HIS A 235 -15.26 13.50 -16.15
C HIS A 235 -16.40 13.21 -17.14
N TYR A 236 -16.07 12.98 -18.41
CA TYR A 236 -17.03 12.65 -19.46
C TYR A 236 -17.80 11.36 -19.14
N ILE A 237 -17.10 10.31 -18.70
CA ILE A 237 -17.72 9.05 -18.31
C ILE A 237 -18.52 9.22 -17.01
N TRP A 238 -17.95 9.77 -15.94
CA TRP A 238 -18.54 9.85 -14.61
C TRP A 238 -19.81 10.68 -14.53
N SER A 239 -19.93 11.69 -15.40
CA SER A 239 -21.07 12.62 -15.40
C SER A 239 -22.35 12.01 -15.97
N ASP A 240 -22.31 10.79 -16.52
CA ASP A 240 -23.44 10.14 -17.17
C ASP A 240 -23.60 8.68 -16.73
N LYS A 241 -24.83 8.27 -16.48
CA LYS A 241 -25.12 6.92 -15.96
C LYS A 241 -24.95 5.85 -17.04
N GLU A 242 -25.33 6.13 -18.28
CA GLU A 242 -25.26 5.17 -19.38
C GLU A 242 -23.81 4.95 -19.84
N ARG A 243 -23.00 6.02 -19.86
CA ARG A 243 -21.56 5.90 -20.12
C ARG A 243 -20.86 5.11 -19.02
N ARG A 244 -21.16 5.37 -17.74
CA ARG A 244 -20.61 4.57 -16.62
C ARG A 244 -20.97 3.10 -16.68
N LYS A 245 -22.20 2.74 -17.07
CA LYS A 245 -22.62 1.33 -17.17
C LYS A 245 -21.74 0.53 -18.14
N LYS A 246 -21.37 1.13 -19.27
CA LYS A 246 -20.50 0.51 -20.29
C LYS A 246 -19.02 0.42 -19.87
N LEU A 247 -18.62 1.13 -18.82
CA LEU A 247 -17.22 1.14 -18.38
C LEU A 247 -16.81 -0.23 -17.85
N GLN A 248 -17.69 -0.95 -17.16
CA GLN A 248 -17.38 -2.28 -16.64
C GLN A 248 -17.04 -3.24 -17.79
N ASP A 249 -17.90 -3.30 -18.82
CA ASP A 249 -17.66 -4.11 -20.02
C ASP A 249 -16.34 -3.71 -20.72
N TYR A 250 -16.00 -2.41 -20.72
CA TYR A 250 -14.74 -1.93 -21.29
C TYR A 250 -13.52 -2.41 -20.49
N LEU A 251 -13.57 -2.31 -19.17
CA LEU A 251 -12.50 -2.75 -18.29
C LEU A 251 -12.29 -4.27 -18.39
N GLU A 252 -13.36 -5.05 -18.52
CA GLU A 252 -13.29 -6.50 -18.74
C GLU A 252 -12.57 -6.83 -20.04
N LEU A 253 -12.90 -6.19 -21.16
CA LEU A 253 -12.21 -6.41 -22.44
C LEU A 253 -10.71 -6.06 -22.36
N VAL A 254 -10.36 -4.95 -21.69
CA VAL A 254 -8.96 -4.53 -21.52
C VAL A 254 -8.20 -5.48 -20.61
N ARG A 255 -8.84 -5.97 -19.54
CA ARG A 255 -8.28 -6.97 -18.63
C ARG A 255 -7.98 -8.29 -19.35
N ASP A 256 -8.82 -8.66 -20.30
CA ASP A 256 -8.63 -9.81 -21.19
C ASP A 256 -7.63 -9.54 -22.33
N HIS A 257 -6.81 -8.50 -22.21
CA HIS A 257 -5.76 -8.12 -23.13
C HIS A 257 -6.23 -7.77 -24.56
N GLN A 258 -7.50 -7.40 -24.74
CA GLN A 258 -7.97 -6.88 -26.02
C GLN A 258 -7.46 -5.45 -26.26
N ASP A 259 -7.37 -5.05 -27.53
CA ASP A 259 -6.93 -3.70 -27.89
C ASP A 259 -7.85 -2.63 -27.27
N PRO A 260 -7.31 -1.66 -26.49
CA PRO A 260 -8.12 -0.66 -25.81
C PRO A 260 -8.96 0.21 -26.76
N ILE A 261 -8.50 0.48 -27.98
CA ILE A 261 -9.22 1.36 -28.92
C ILE A 261 -10.33 0.61 -29.65
N ALA A 262 -10.05 -0.63 -30.08
CA ALA A 262 -11.06 -1.49 -30.66
C ALA A 262 -12.18 -1.78 -29.64
N SER A 263 -11.83 -2.03 -28.38
CA SER A 263 -12.77 -2.23 -27.28
C SER A 263 -13.62 -0.99 -27.02
N TRP A 264 -13.00 0.20 -27.02
CA TRP A 264 -13.73 1.46 -26.90
C TRP A 264 -14.70 1.67 -28.07
N THR A 265 -14.23 1.46 -29.31
CA THR A 265 -15.04 1.63 -30.53
C THR A 265 -16.24 0.70 -30.50
N LYS A 266 -16.05 -0.56 -30.10
CA LYS A 266 -17.11 -1.56 -29.97
C LYS A 266 -18.22 -1.14 -29.00
N LEU A 267 -17.88 -0.56 -27.85
CA LEU A 267 -18.83 -0.25 -26.77
C LEU A 267 -19.43 1.17 -26.88
N TYR A 268 -18.61 2.14 -27.26
CA TYR A 268 -18.96 3.56 -27.31
C TYR A 268 -19.23 4.08 -28.71
N GLY A 269 -18.92 3.31 -29.77
CA GLY A 269 -19.19 3.69 -31.16
C GLY A 269 -18.31 4.84 -31.67
N GLN A 270 -17.14 5.04 -31.05
CA GLN A 270 -16.24 6.16 -31.33
C GLN A 270 -14.84 5.62 -31.61
N ASP A 271 -14.25 6.03 -32.73
CA ASP A 271 -12.81 5.87 -32.93
C ASP A 271 -12.02 6.96 -32.18
N SER A 272 -10.68 6.90 -32.25
CA SER A 272 -9.80 7.84 -31.56
C SER A 272 -10.09 9.31 -31.91
N ALA A 273 -10.30 9.62 -33.20
CA ALA A 273 -10.54 11.00 -33.66
C ALA A 273 -11.92 11.52 -33.24
N THR A 274 -12.94 10.65 -33.29
CA THR A 274 -14.30 10.98 -32.86
C THR A 274 -14.36 11.20 -31.35
N LEU A 275 -13.66 10.38 -30.57
CA LEU A 275 -13.55 10.58 -29.12
C LEU A 275 -12.87 11.92 -28.79
N GLU A 276 -11.76 12.25 -29.44
CA GLU A 276 -11.10 13.55 -29.23
C GLU A 276 -12.05 14.71 -29.51
N LYS A 277 -12.72 14.71 -30.67
CA LYS A 277 -13.69 15.75 -31.04
C LYS A 277 -14.83 15.84 -30.03
N THR A 278 -15.30 14.70 -29.53
CA THR A 278 -16.35 14.62 -28.51
C THR A 278 -15.91 15.27 -27.21
N LEU A 279 -14.72 14.92 -26.70
CA LEU A 279 -14.19 15.49 -25.46
C LEU A 279 -13.94 17.00 -25.59
N ARG A 280 -13.40 17.46 -26.73
CA ARG A 280 -13.23 18.90 -26.99
C ARG A 280 -14.54 19.67 -26.94
N GLY A 281 -15.61 19.10 -27.51
CA GLY A 281 -16.95 19.67 -27.41
C GLY A 281 -17.47 19.66 -25.98
N TYR A 282 -17.23 18.57 -25.26
CA TYR A 282 -17.68 18.37 -23.88
C TYR A 282 -17.09 19.37 -22.88
N MET A 283 -15.87 19.89 -23.11
CA MET A 283 -15.26 20.92 -22.24
C MET A 283 -16.14 22.17 -22.02
N LYS A 284 -17.11 22.43 -22.91
CA LYS A 284 -18.06 23.55 -22.77
C LYS A 284 -19.15 23.31 -21.72
N SER A 285 -19.30 22.08 -21.24
CA SER A 285 -20.36 21.66 -20.32
C SER A 285 -19.83 20.62 -19.33
N LEU A 286 -19.08 21.09 -18.33
CA LEU A 286 -18.50 20.30 -17.24
C LEU A 286 -19.42 20.37 -16.01
N PRO A 287 -20.41 19.46 -15.87
CA PRO A 287 -21.30 19.46 -14.72
C PRO A 287 -20.54 19.11 -13.44
N VAL A 288 -20.80 19.89 -12.38
CA VAL A 288 -20.24 19.66 -11.05
C VAL A 288 -21.31 19.01 -10.17
N LEU A 289 -20.99 17.86 -9.57
CA LEU A 289 -21.87 17.21 -8.61
C LEU A 289 -21.87 18.00 -7.30
N THR A 290 -23.04 18.33 -6.77
CA THR A 290 -23.18 18.95 -5.44
C THR A 290 -24.05 18.08 -4.56
N ILE A 291 -23.54 17.69 -3.39
CA ILE A 291 -24.29 16.91 -2.39
C ILE A 291 -24.28 17.63 -1.05
N GLY A 292 -25.39 17.56 -0.31
CA GLY A 292 -25.45 18.00 1.07
C GLY A 292 -24.71 17.03 1.99
N ARG A 293 -24.12 17.54 3.08
CA ARG A 293 -23.35 16.69 4.02
C ARG A 293 -23.28 17.26 5.42
N GLU A 294 -22.86 16.40 6.34
CA GLU A 294 -22.36 16.75 7.66
C GLU A 294 -20.89 16.27 7.77
N PRO A 295 -19.91 17.19 7.85
CA PRO A 295 -18.49 16.80 7.93
C PRO A 295 -18.19 16.09 9.26
N PRO A 296 -17.31 15.06 9.26
CA PRO A 296 -16.87 14.42 10.49
C PRO A 296 -16.05 15.38 11.36
N LYS A 297 -15.98 15.07 12.65
CA LYS A 297 -15.13 15.77 13.63
C LYS A 297 -14.13 14.77 14.20
N PRO A 298 -13.04 14.50 13.48
CA PRO A 298 -12.12 13.44 13.89
C PRO A 298 -11.43 13.79 15.22
N GLN A 299 -11.29 12.79 16.06
CA GLN A 299 -10.37 12.86 17.20
C GLN A 299 -8.95 12.67 16.69
N ILE A 300 -8.04 13.53 17.12
CA ILE A 300 -6.65 13.51 16.65
C ILE A 300 -5.71 13.49 17.84
N ALA A 301 -4.96 12.41 17.96
CA ALA A 301 -3.90 12.26 18.96
C ALA A 301 -2.58 12.78 18.39
N PHE A 302 -1.90 13.64 19.13
CA PHE A 302 -0.60 14.20 18.73
C PHE A 302 0.51 13.64 19.62
N SER A 303 1.63 13.28 19.00
CA SER A 303 2.87 12.92 19.68
C SER A 303 4.07 13.45 18.93
N ARG A 304 5.12 13.86 19.64
CA ARG A 304 6.41 14.18 19.03
C ARG A 304 7.21 12.90 18.82
N LEU A 305 7.85 12.77 17.66
CA LEU A 305 8.79 11.69 17.43
C LEU A 305 10.13 11.96 18.13
N PRO A 306 10.95 10.93 18.36
CA PRO A 306 12.32 11.07 18.86
C PRO A 306 13.21 11.98 17.99
N ALA A 307 14.24 12.57 18.58
CA ALA A 307 15.17 13.47 17.90
C ALA A 307 15.89 12.82 16.70
N GLY A 308 16.11 11.50 16.72
CA GLY A 308 16.62 10.75 15.57
C GLY A 308 15.72 10.77 14.34
N ALA A 309 14.41 10.94 14.51
CA ALA A 309 13.46 11.00 13.39
C ALA A 309 13.68 12.23 12.50
N ASP A 310 14.18 13.34 13.05
CA ASP A 310 14.55 14.53 12.27
C ASP A 310 15.55 14.21 11.14
N ASP A 311 16.42 13.24 11.38
CA ASP A 311 17.51 12.89 10.49
C ASP A 311 17.27 11.60 9.71
N LEU A 312 16.42 10.69 10.19
CA LEU A 312 16.32 9.32 9.65
C LEU A 312 14.92 8.88 9.20
N ILE A 313 13.84 9.62 9.52
CA ILE A 313 12.48 9.16 9.21
C ILE A 313 12.26 8.92 7.71
N LEU A 314 12.83 9.77 6.86
CA LEU A 314 12.73 9.67 5.40
C LEU A 314 13.70 8.64 4.84
N GLU A 315 14.90 8.54 5.40
CA GLU A 315 15.90 7.53 5.05
C GLU A 315 15.40 6.11 5.35
N VAL A 316 14.64 5.92 6.45
CA VAL A 316 13.96 4.65 6.75
C VAL A 316 12.91 4.34 5.68
N GLN A 317 12.15 5.33 5.17
CA GLN A 317 11.23 5.10 4.05
C GLN A 317 11.97 4.73 2.76
N ARG A 318 13.16 5.30 2.53
CA ARG A 318 14.03 4.92 1.40
C ARG A 318 14.45 3.46 1.50
N LEU A 319 14.88 3.00 2.68
CA LEU A 319 15.26 1.60 2.90
C LEU A 319 14.11 0.65 2.56
N LYS A 320 12.90 0.96 3.03
CA LYS A 320 11.68 0.17 2.77
C LYS A 320 11.32 0.06 1.28
N GLY A 321 11.77 1.01 0.46
CA GLY A 321 11.56 1.04 -0.99
C GLY A 321 12.59 0.23 -1.80
N GLY A 322 13.66 -0.27 -1.18
CA GLY A 322 14.82 -0.86 -1.86
C GLY A 322 15.86 0.19 -2.27
N VAL A 323 17.14 -0.20 -2.27
CA VAL A 323 18.25 0.72 -2.50
C VAL A 323 19.20 0.12 -3.52
N ALA A 324 19.45 0.86 -4.60
CA ALA A 324 20.38 0.43 -5.63
C ALA A 324 21.76 0.12 -5.02
N LYS A 325 22.37 -0.99 -5.45
CA LYS A 325 23.67 -1.46 -4.92
C LYS A 325 24.77 -0.40 -4.94
N ALA A 326 24.76 0.49 -5.94
CA ALA A 326 25.72 1.57 -6.06
C ALA A 326 25.57 2.66 -4.99
N GLU A 327 24.35 2.83 -4.45
CA GLU A 327 24.02 3.84 -3.44
C GLU A 327 24.13 3.30 -2.00
N ALA A 328 24.07 1.98 -1.83
CA ALA A 328 24.03 1.32 -0.53
C ALA A 328 25.19 1.71 0.42
N PRO A 329 26.47 1.76 0.00
CA PRO A 329 27.56 2.12 0.92
C PRO A 329 27.45 3.54 1.47
N ALA A 330 27.06 4.51 0.63
CA ALA A 330 26.93 5.89 1.04
C ALA A 330 25.77 6.10 2.01
N LEU A 331 24.63 5.45 1.74
CA LEU A 331 23.47 5.50 2.64
C LEU A 331 23.77 4.82 3.98
N LEU A 332 24.42 3.65 3.98
CA LEU A 332 24.80 2.98 5.22
C LEU A 332 25.72 3.86 6.09
N ALA A 333 26.73 4.50 5.48
CA ALA A 333 27.62 5.41 6.19
C ALA A 333 26.85 6.58 6.83
N GLN A 334 25.82 7.10 6.15
CA GLN A 334 24.95 8.14 6.70
C GLN A 334 24.20 7.64 7.95
N PHE A 335 23.59 6.45 7.92
CA PHE A 335 22.93 5.86 9.10
C PHE A 335 23.90 5.69 10.27
N GLN A 336 25.10 5.15 10.01
CA GLN A 336 26.14 4.96 11.03
C GLN A 336 26.54 6.29 11.69
N GLN A 337 26.80 7.33 10.88
CA GLN A 337 27.19 8.65 11.38
C GLN A 337 26.08 9.34 12.20
N ILE A 338 24.82 9.22 11.76
CA ILE A 338 23.70 9.85 12.46
C ILE A 338 23.40 9.12 13.75
N ALA A 339 23.36 7.79 13.74
CA ALA A 339 23.11 6.99 14.93
C ALA A 339 24.22 7.14 15.99
N ALA A 340 25.48 7.33 15.56
CA ALA A 340 26.60 7.60 16.47
C ALA A 340 26.44 8.90 17.28
N LYS A 341 25.62 9.86 16.81
CA LYS A 341 25.31 11.09 17.57
C LYS A 341 24.34 10.82 18.73
N ARG A 342 23.62 9.70 18.68
CA ARG A 342 22.55 9.33 19.63
C ARG A 342 22.66 7.84 20.00
N PRO A 343 23.79 7.39 20.58
CA PRO A 343 24.10 5.97 20.74
C PRO A 343 23.15 5.22 21.69
N ASN A 344 22.42 5.94 22.54
CA ASN A 344 21.46 5.35 23.49
C ASN A 344 20.00 5.55 23.05
N GLU A 345 19.75 6.29 21.96
CA GLU A 345 18.39 6.57 21.50
C GLU A 345 17.83 5.37 20.75
N TYR A 346 16.65 4.90 21.15
CA TYR A 346 16.03 3.72 20.58
C TYR A 346 15.78 3.86 19.08
N TYR A 347 15.18 4.99 18.66
CA TYR A 347 14.85 5.23 17.26
C TYR A 347 16.07 5.17 16.34
N SER A 348 17.16 5.87 16.71
CA SER A 348 18.40 5.88 15.93
C SER A 348 19.05 4.51 15.84
N ARG A 349 19.01 3.72 16.93
CA ARG A 349 19.55 2.34 16.95
C ARG A 349 18.73 1.40 16.06
N LEU A 350 17.39 1.47 16.13
CA LEU A 350 16.52 0.65 15.27
C LEU A 350 16.72 0.99 13.80
N ALA A 351 16.79 2.28 13.46
CA ALA A 351 17.07 2.74 12.11
C ALA A 351 18.43 2.26 11.59
N LEU A 352 19.49 2.32 12.42
CA LEU A 352 20.80 1.75 12.09
C LEU A 352 20.74 0.23 11.90
N ALA A 353 20.05 -0.49 12.79
CA ALA A 353 19.93 -1.93 12.71
C ALA A 353 19.33 -2.38 11.38
N ARG A 354 18.26 -1.69 10.94
CA ARG A 354 17.65 -1.90 9.63
C ARG A 354 18.64 -1.65 8.49
N ALA A 355 19.36 -0.52 8.52
CA ALA A 355 20.33 -0.19 7.49
C ALA A 355 21.46 -1.25 7.39
N GLU A 356 21.96 -1.75 8.53
CA GLU A 356 22.97 -2.81 8.56
C GLU A 356 22.43 -4.14 7.99
N ILE A 357 21.17 -4.48 8.26
CA ILE A 357 20.51 -5.68 7.71
C ILE A 357 20.36 -5.60 6.18
N ASP A 358 19.89 -4.45 5.70
CA ASP A 358 19.52 -4.26 4.30
C ASP A 358 20.74 -3.97 3.42
N LEU A 359 21.69 -3.16 3.91
CA LEU A 359 22.80 -2.60 3.12
C LEU A 359 24.19 -3.07 3.57
N GLY A 360 24.32 -3.56 4.80
CA GLY A 360 25.61 -3.78 5.47
C GLY A 360 25.82 -5.20 5.97
N ASP A 361 26.34 -5.29 7.19
CA ASP A 361 26.53 -6.57 7.88
C ASP A 361 25.30 -6.89 8.73
N ARG A 362 24.48 -7.81 8.22
CA ARG A 362 23.26 -8.26 8.89
C ARG A 362 23.46 -8.76 10.31
N ALA A 363 24.59 -9.38 10.62
CA ALA A 363 24.85 -9.84 11.99
C ALA A 363 24.99 -8.66 12.96
N LYS A 364 25.55 -7.52 12.51
CA LYS A 364 25.63 -6.29 13.32
C LYS A 364 24.25 -5.72 13.59
N GLY A 365 23.41 -5.63 12.55
CA GLY A 365 22.05 -5.13 12.72
C GLY A 365 21.24 -5.99 13.69
N GLU A 366 21.34 -7.31 13.59
CA GLU A 366 20.65 -8.22 14.50
C GLU A 366 21.17 -8.19 15.93
N ALA A 367 22.47 -7.96 16.14
CA ALA A 367 23.01 -7.73 17.48
C ALA A 367 22.41 -6.47 18.13
N ILE A 368 22.21 -5.40 17.33
CA ILE A 368 21.52 -4.19 17.78
C ILE A 368 20.06 -4.52 18.14
N LEU A 369 19.32 -5.20 17.25
CA LEU A 369 17.92 -5.58 17.51
C LEU A 369 17.77 -6.49 18.73
N THR A 370 18.69 -7.42 18.95
CA THR A 370 18.69 -8.28 20.15
C THR A 370 18.75 -7.44 21.41
N THR A 371 19.68 -6.48 21.46
CA THR A 371 19.81 -5.56 22.60
C THR A 371 18.53 -4.71 22.76
N LEU A 372 17.94 -4.25 21.66
CA LEU A 372 16.68 -3.49 21.70
C LEU A 372 15.50 -4.34 22.21
N LEU A 373 15.44 -5.63 21.90
CA LEU A 373 14.42 -6.55 22.44
C LEU A 373 14.67 -6.94 23.89
N ASP A 374 15.90 -6.91 24.37
CA ASP A 374 16.19 -7.08 25.79
C ASP A 374 15.70 -5.85 26.60
N GLU A 375 15.84 -4.66 26.03
CA GLU A 375 15.35 -3.39 26.61
C GLU A 375 13.82 -3.24 26.48
N ARG A 376 13.26 -3.62 25.33
CA ARG A 376 11.83 -3.50 24.99
C ARG A 376 11.32 -4.81 24.35
N PRO A 377 10.99 -5.83 25.16
CA PRO A 377 10.61 -7.14 24.64
C PRO A 377 9.35 -7.13 23.77
N ASP A 378 8.44 -6.20 24.01
CA ASP A 378 7.14 -6.13 23.32
C ASP A 378 7.07 -4.96 22.33
N ASP A 379 8.20 -4.60 21.71
CA ASP A 379 8.21 -3.63 20.62
C ASP A 379 7.89 -4.29 19.27
N LEU A 380 6.77 -3.88 18.67
CA LEU A 380 6.26 -4.45 17.43
C LEU A 380 7.24 -4.29 16.26
N GLU A 381 7.82 -3.10 16.06
CA GLU A 381 8.66 -2.82 14.89
C GLU A 381 9.99 -3.58 14.99
N THR A 382 10.62 -3.64 16.17
CA THR A 382 11.85 -4.42 16.37
C THR A 382 11.62 -5.92 16.15
N LEU A 383 10.50 -6.45 16.63
CA LEU A 383 10.11 -7.86 16.37
C LEU A 383 9.94 -8.13 14.88
N GLN A 384 9.31 -7.21 14.14
CA GLN A 384 9.12 -7.32 12.70
C GLN A 384 10.45 -7.23 11.94
N VAL A 385 11.29 -6.24 12.22
CA VAL A 385 12.60 -6.10 11.55
C VAL A 385 13.47 -7.33 11.80
N MET A 386 13.49 -7.85 13.04
CA MET A 386 14.20 -9.10 13.35
C MET A 386 13.63 -10.27 12.55
N ALA A 387 12.30 -10.46 12.55
CA ALA A 387 11.65 -11.53 11.82
C ALA A 387 11.97 -11.49 10.32
N TYR A 388 11.90 -10.32 9.68
CA TYR A 388 12.18 -10.16 8.25
C TYR A 388 13.65 -10.40 7.92
N SER A 389 14.57 -10.03 8.82
CA SER A 389 15.99 -10.41 8.67
C SER A 389 16.18 -11.93 8.69
N ARG A 390 15.51 -12.63 9.61
CA ARG A 390 15.51 -14.10 9.69
C ARG A 390 14.86 -14.74 8.46
N LEU A 391 13.73 -14.21 7.97
CA LEU A 391 13.08 -14.68 6.74
C LEU A 391 14.01 -14.60 5.53
N GLU A 392 14.73 -13.48 5.35
CA GLU A 392 15.69 -13.33 4.26
C GLU A 392 16.84 -14.35 4.38
N ALA A 393 17.38 -14.56 5.59
CA ALA A 393 18.42 -15.57 5.83
C ALA A 393 17.91 -16.99 5.51
N ALA A 394 16.69 -17.33 5.93
CA ALA A 394 16.06 -18.61 5.64
C ALA A 394 15.83 -18.80 4.13
N ARG A 395 15.36 -17.76 3.42
CA ARG A 395 15.18 -17.77 1.95
C ARG A 395 16.51 -18.03 1.23
N ARG A 396 17.62 -17.45 1.69
CA ARG A 396 18.96 -17.70 1.12
C ARG A 396 19.41 -19.14 1.34
N LEU A 397 19.29 -19.67 2.55
CA LEU A 397 19.64 -21.06 2.88
C LEU A 397 18.78 -22.05 2.07
N ALA A 398 17.49 -21.77 1.91
CA ALA A 398 16.55 -22.64 1.20
C ALA A 398 16.88 -22.84 -0.30
N ARG A 399 17.68 -21.94 -0.90
CA ARG A 399 18.16 -22.07 -2.29
C ARG A 399 19.08 -23.28 -2.49
N THR A 400 19.75 -23.72 -1.43
CA THR A 400 20.65 -24.87 -1.46
C THR A 400 19.94 -26.07 -0.82
N PRO A 401 19.67 -27.16 -1.55
CA PRO A 401 18.97 -28.32 -1.00
C PRO A 401 19.60 -28.89 0.28
N ALA A 402 20.94 -28.89 0.37
CA ALA A 402 21.68 -29.37 1.54
C ALA A 402 21.49 -28.51 2.81
N ASP A 403 21.08 -27.24 2.67
CA ASP A 403 20.86 -26.33 3.80
C ASP A 403 19.39 -26.19 4.18
N ARG A 404 18.48 -26.98 3.58
CA ARG A 404 17.03 -26.88 3.84
C ARG A 404 16.66 -27.07 5.31
N ASP A 405 17.33 -27.94 6.05
CA ASP A 405 17.05 -28.12 7.48
C ASP A 405 17.52 -26.94 8.32
N LYS A 406 18.63 -26.29 7.94
CA LYS A 406 19.04 -25.00 8.54
C LYS A 406 18.02 -23.92 8.22
N ALA A 407 17.54 -23.86 6.98
CA ALA A 407 16.50 -22.91 6.58
C ALA A 407 15.22 -23.08 7.40
N LYS A 408 14.78 -24.33 7.65
CA LYS A 408 13.62 -24.62 8.52
C LYS A 408 13.82 -24.10 9.95
N ALA A 409 15.01 -24.28 10.52
CA ALA A 409 15.32 -23.76 11.85
C ALA A 409 15.22 -22.22 11.90
N VAL A 410 15.79 -21.52 10.90
CA VAL A 410 15.70 -20.06 10.81
C VAL A 410 14.27 -19.57 10.54
N TYR A 411 13.47 -20.31 9.76
CA TYR A 411 12.04 -20.02 9.61
C TYR A 411 11.27 -20.16 10.93
N ALA A 412 11.62 -21.13 11.79
CA ALA A 412 11.01 -21.29 13.10
C ALA A 412 11.39 -20.15 14.06
N GLU A 413 12.63 -19.64 13.99
CA GLU A 413 13.04 -18.42 14.70
C GLU A 413 12.20 -17.22 14.26
N ALA A 414 12.08 -17.00 12.94
CA ALA A 414 11.24 -15.92 12.39
C ALA A 414 9.78 -16.04 12.88
N ALA A 415 9.21 -17.25 12.85
CA ALA A 415 7.85 -17.51 13.33
C ALA A 415 7.67 -17.17 14.81
N THR A 416 8.72 -17.32 15.63
CA THR A 416 8.68 -16.96 17.06
C THR A 416 8.53 -15.45 17.25
N TYR A 417 9.32 -14.66 16.52
CA TYR A 417 9.20 -13.19 16.55
C TYR A 417 7.86 -12.71 16.01
N LEU A 418 7.38 -13.29 14.89
CA LEU A 418 6.09 -12.95 14.29
C LEU A 418 4.90 -13.35 15.18
N GLY A 419 5.01 -14.48 15.89
CA GLY A 419 4.02 -14.89 16.88
C GLY A 419 3.92 -13.93 18.08
N ARG A 420 5.04 -13.31 18.48
CA ARG A 420 5.04 -12.23 19.48
C ARG A 420 4.43 -10.95 18.90
N ALA A 421 4.83 -10.55 17.69
CA ALA A 421 4.27 -9.38 17.00
C ALA A 421 2.75 -9.49 16.83
N HIS A 422 2.23 -10.68 16.49
CA HIS A 422 0.79 -10.91 16.32
C HIS A 422 -0.01 -10.77 17.62
N LYS A 423 0.61 -11.02 18.79
CA LYS A 423 -0.05 -10.77 20.09
C LYS A 423 -0.21 -9.28 20.39
N LEU A 424 0.64 -8.44 19.80
CA LEU A 424 0.61 -6.99 19.97
C LEU A 424 -0.36 -6.34 18.98
N ASP A 425 -0.34 -6.80 17.73
CA ASP A 425 -1.20 -6.33 16.66
C ASP A 425 -1.64 -7.51 15.77
N GLY A 426 -2.84 -8.02 16.05
CA GLY A 426 -3.38 -9.25 15.45
C GLY A 426 -3.69 -9.12 13.96
N ASP A 427 -4.04 -7.92 13.51
CA ASP A 427 -4.39 -7.61 12.13
C ASP A 427 -3.28 -6.83 11.39
N ASN A 428 -2.04 -6.94 11.89
CA ASN A 428 -0.91 -6.38 11.16
C ASN A 428 -0.59 -7.21 9.91
N TYR A 429 -0.88 -6.67 8.72
CA TYR A 429 -0.68 -7.41 7.47
C TYR A 429 0.77 -7.87 7.27
N LEU A 430 1.76 -7.08 7.72
CA LEU A 430 3.18 -7.41 7.55
C LEU A 430 3.53 -8.61 8.44
N THR A 431 3.03 -8.64 9.68
CA THR A 431 3.18 -9.80 10.58
C THR A 431 2.52 -11.05 10.00
N LEU A 432 1.27 -10.94 9.53
CA LEU A 432 0.53 -12.06 8.95
C LEU A 432 1.20 -12.60 7.68
N TYR A 433 1.62 -11.71 6.78
CA TYR A 433 2.34 -12.03 5.56
C TYR A 433 3.68 -12.73 5.88
N GLY A 434 4.48 -12.16 6.79
CA GLY A 434 5.73 -12.76 7.24
C GLY A 434 5.52 -14.14 7.86
N TYR A 435 4.45 -14.33 8.66
CA TYR A 435 4.15 -15.64 9.25
C TYR A 435 3.85 -16.69 8.19
N ALA A 436 3.08 -16.34 7.16
CA ALA A 436 2.83 -17.23 6.03
C ALA A 436 4.14 -17.57 5.27
N GLU A 437 5.07 -16.63 5.11
CA GLU A 437 6.38 -16.90 4.51
C GLU A 437 7.20 -17.95 5.29
N THR A 438 7.03 -18.05 6.62
CA THR A 438 7.71 -19.09 7.42
C THR A 438 7.33 -20.52 7.02
N LYS A 439 6.20 -20.69 6.32
CA LYS A 439 5.65 -21.97 5.87
C LYS A 439 6.04 -22.31 4.43
N SER A 440 6.96 -21.55 3.83
CA SER A 440 7.34 -21.72 2.42
C SER A 440 7.87 -23.13 2.09
N LEU A 441 8.51 -23.80 3.05
CA LEU A 441 9.07 -25.16 2.88
C LEU A 441 8.09 -26.29 3.21
N ASP A 442 6.92 -26.00 3.78
CA ASP A 442 5.90 -27.01 4.03
C ASP A 442 5.49 -27.62 2.71
N ARG A 443 5.29 -28.94 2.62
CA ARG A 443 4.90 -29.60 1.35
C ARG A 443 3.57 -29.07 0.84
N GLU A 444 2.59 -28.97 1.73
CA GLU A 444 1.26 -28.42 1.49
C GLU A 444 0.95 -27.41 2.60
N PRO A 445 0.44 -26.21 2.26
CA PRO A 445 0.10 -25.22 3.26
C PRO A 445 -1.12 -25.67 4.08
N SER A 446 -1.06 -25.50 5.40
CA SER A 446 -2.20 -25.76 6.28
C SER A 446 -3.34 -24.78 6.02
N GLN A 447 -4.58 -25.16 6.37
CA GLN A 447 -5.72 -24.24 6.29
C GLN A 447 -5.49 -22.95 7.11
N ASN A 448 -4.81 -23.06 8.26
CA ASN A 448 -4.44 -21.89 9.04
C ASN A 448 -3.50 -20.96 8.27
N THR A 449 -2.50 -21.50 7.57
CA THR A 449 -1.59 -20.71 6.71
C THR A 449 -2.34 -19.99 5.60
N LEU A 450 -3.30 -20.67 4.96
CA LEU A 450 -4.15 -20.09 3.91
C LEU A 450 -5.01 -18.94 4.47
N ASN A 451 -5.65 -19.14 5.62
CA ASN A 451 -6.45 -18.11 6.28
C ASN A 451 -5.59 -16.87 6.64
N VAL A 452 -4.38 -17.10 7.17
CA VAL A 452 -3.45 -16.02 7.56
C VAL A 452 -2.99 -15.21 6.35
N VAL A 453 -2.54 -15.88 5.28
CA VAL A 453 -2.06 -15.16 4.09
C VAL A 453 -3.20 -14.47 3.34
N PHE A 454 -4.40 -15.05 3.35
CA PHE A 454 -5.59 -14.41 2.79
C PHE A 454 -5.94 -13.15 3.57
N ARG A 455 -5.97 -13.21 4.91
CA ARG A 455 -6.21 -12.03 5.75
C ARG A 455 -5.18 -10.94 5.49
N ALA A 456 -3.88 -11.28 5.37
CA ALA A 456 -2.85 -10.32 4.99
C ALA A 456 -3.15 -9.63 3.64
N ALA A 457 -3.54 -10.40 2.61
CA ALA A 457 -3.90 -9.88 1.30
C ALA A 457 -5.20 -9.06 1.31
N SER A 458 -6.16 -9.37 2.19
CA SER A 458 -7.39 -8.59 2.36
C SER A 458 -7.18 -7.27 3.09
N ILE A 459 -6.20 -7.20 3.99
CA ILE A 459 -5.82 -5.96 4.69
C ILE A 459 -5.03 -5.04 3.76
N ALA A 460 -4.13 -5.61 2.95
CA ALA A 460 -3.27 -4.90 2.00
C ALA A 460 -3.53 -5.30 0.52
N PRO A 461 -4.77 -5.17 -0.01
CA PRO A 461 -5.13 -5.60 -1.37
C PRO A 461 -4.44 -4.82 -2.50
N GLN A 462 -3.86 -3.66 -2.18
CA GLN A 462 -3.02 -2.85 -3.06
C GLN A 462 -1.62 -3.43 -3.29
N ASN A 463 -1.17 -4.39 -2.48
CA ASN A 463 0.18 -4.94 -2.59
C ASN A 463 0.20 -6.18 -3.52
N PRO A 464 0.80 -6.09 -4.73
CA PRO A 464 0.80 -7.20 -5.68
C PRO A 464 1.66 -8.38 -5.21
N ALA A 465 2.74 -8.14 -4.47
CA ALA A 465 3.62 -9.21 -4.00
C ALA A 465 2.94 -10.10 -2.96
N ILE A 466 2.19 -9.50 -2.01
CA ILE A 466 1.40 -10.23 -1.02
C ILE A 466 0.33 -11.08 -1.71
N ARG A 467 -0.38 -10.50 -2.68
CA ARG A 467 -1.43 -11.22 -3.45
C ARG A 467 -0.88 -12.38 -4.26
N VAL A 468 0.22 -12.18 -4.96
CA VAL A 468 0.87 -13.24 -5.75
C VAL A 468 1.38 -14.35 -4.84
N ASN A 469 1.95 -14.03 -3.67
CA ASN A 469 2.36 -15.06 -2.72
C ASN A 469 1.17 -15.82 -2.14
N ALA A 470 0.11 -15.11 -1.72
CA ALA A 470 -1.13 -15.74 -1.26
C ALA A 470 -1.68 -16.70 -2.31
N ALA A 471 -1.81 -16.25 -3.56
CA ALA A 471 -2.26 -17.08 -4.67
C ALA A 471 -1.40 -18.33 -4.86
N ARG A 472 -0.07 -18.22 -4.78
CA ARG A 472 0.83 -19.39 -4.86
C ARG A 472 0.55 -20.41 -3.77
N LEU A 473 0.25 -19.98 -2.54
CA LEU A 473 -0.12 -20.90 -1.46
C LEU A 473 -1.48 -21.57 -1.75
N PHE A 474 -2.47 -20.83 -2.22
CA PHE A 474 -3.77 -21.39 -2.62
C PHE A 474 -3.65 -22.38 -3.80
N ILE A 475 -2.78 -22.10 -4.78
CA ILE A 475 -2.47 -23.03 -5.89
C ILE A 475 -1.88 -24.34 -5.34
N ARG A 476 -0.96 -24.26 -4.38
CA ARG A 476 -0.38 -25.46 -3.76
C ARG A 476 -1.41 -26.27 -2.95
N ALA A 477 -2.39 -25.58 -2.38
CA ALA A 477 -3.55 -26.20 -1.73
C ALA A 477 -4.63 -26.70 -2.71
N LYS A 478 -4.44 -26.48 -4.02
CA LYS A 478 -5.41 -26.78 -5.09
C LYS A 478 -6.75 -26.04 -4.95
N GLN A 479 -6.71 -24.85 -4.37
CA GLN A 479 -7.84 -23.91 -4.29
C GLN A 479 -7.62 -22.81 -5.33
N TYR A 480 -7.87 -23.15 -6.59
CA TYR A 480 -7.62 -22.34 -7.78
C TYR A 480 -8.61 -21.19 -7.94
N GLU A 481 -9.86 -21.34 -7.51
CA GLU A 481 -10.83 -20.25 -7.56
C GLU A 481 -10.33 -19.01 -6.78
N ILE A 482 -9.95 -19.20 -5.51
CA ILE A 482 -9.40 -18.11 -4.67
C ILE A 482 -8.07 -17.60 -5.25
N ALA A 483 -7.24 -18.50 -5.78
CA ALA A 483 -5.99 -18.07 -6.42
C ALA A 483 -6.24 -17.15 -7.61
N ARG A 484 -7.25 -17.40 -8.45
CA ARG A 484 -7.62 -16.51 -9.56
C ARG A 484 -8.07 -15.15 -9.07
N GLU A 485 -8.94 -15.08 -8.07
CA GLU A 485 -9.41 -13.81 -7.47
C GLU A 485 -8.24 -12.94 -6.96
N LEU A 486 -7.23 -13.59 -6.37
CA LEU A 486 -6.03 -12.90 -5.91
C LEU A 486 -5.13 -12.42 -7.06
N LEU A 487 -5.05 -13.18 -8.16
CA LEU A 487 -4.17 -12.92 -9.30
C LEU A 487 -4.76 -11.95 -10.33
N GLU A 488 -6.06 -11.99 -10.59
CA GLU A 488 -6.72 -11.25 -11.69
C GLU A 488 -6.42 -9.74 -11.67
N PRO A 489 -6.61 -9.00 -10.56
CA PRO A 489 -6.24 -7.59 -10.49
C PRO A 489 -4.75 -7.31 -10.69
N VAL A 490 -3.88 -8.25 -10.31
CA VAL A 490 -2.43 -8.09 -10.49
C VAL A 490 -2.03 -8.36 -11.94
N ALA A 491 -2.56 -9.41 -12.56
CA ALA A 491 -2.26 -9.83 -13.92
C ALA A 491 -2.86 -8.88 -14.97
N GLY A 492 -4.09 -8.44 -14.74
CA GLY A 492 -4.79 -7.51 -15.62
C GLY A 492 -4.14 -6.13 -15.66
N ASN A 493 -3.25 -5.80 -14.72
CA ASN A 493 -2.54 -4.54 -14.68
C ASN A 493 -1.50 -4.48 -15.84
N PRO A 494 -1.79 -3.76 -16.94
CA PRO A 494 -0.96 -3.83 -18.15
C PRO A 494 0.44 -3.24 -17.96
N HIS A 495 0.69 -2.59 -16.83
CA HIS A 495 2.00 -2.06 -16.46
C HIS A 495 2.40 -2.42 -15.02
N GLY A 496 1.93 -3.55 -14.47
CA GLY A 496 2.31 -4.04 -13.13
C GLY A 496 3.68 -4.73 -13.08
N GLY A 497 4.51 -4.53 -14.11
CA GLY A 497 5.91 -5.00 -14.15
C GLY A 497 6.05 -6.52 -14.04
N ALA A 498 7.07 -6.96 -13.29
CA ALA A 498 7.35 -8.38 -13.10
C ALA A 498 6.22 -9.12 -12.37
N GLN A 499 5.54 -8.46 -11.42
CA GLN A 499 4.45 -9.09 -10.67
C GLN A 499 3.23 -9.35 -11.56
N ALA A 500 2.84 -8.42 -12.43
CA ALA A 500 1.76 -8.65 -13.39
C ALA A 500 2.08 -9.81 -14.35
N ARG A 501 3.31 -9.84 -14.91
CA ARG A 501 3.75 -10.96 -15.76
C ARG A 501 3.70 -12.30 -15.03
N ARG A 502 4.19 -12.35 -13.80
CA ARG A 502 4.14 -13.55 -12.96
C ARG A 502 2.71 -13.97 -12.65
N ALA A 503 1.85 -13.02 -12.34
CA ALA A 503 0.44 -13.30 -12.08
C ALA A 503 -0.26 -13.86 -13.32
N GLY A 504 -0.01 -13.29 -14.51
CA GLY A 504 -0.51 -13.81 -15.79
C GLY A 504 -0.05 -15.24 -16.07
N GLN A 505 1.24 -15.55 -15.85
CA GLN A 505 1.77 -16.91 -16.01
C GLN A 505 1.08 -17.92 -15.08
N LEU A 506 0.79 -17.52 -13.84
CA LEU A 506 0.04 -18.35 -12.90
C LEU A 506 -1.41 -18.52 -13.35
N LEU A 507 -2.09 -17.47 -13.84
CA LEU A 507 -3.44 -17.59 -14.39
C LEU A 507 -3.51 -18.55 -15.57
N THR A 508 -2.58 -18.44 -16.53
CA THR A 508 -2.49 -19.38 -17.67
C THR A 508 -2.29 -20.82 -17.20
N THR A 509 -1.57 -21.04 -16.09
CA THR A 509 -1.42 -22.37 -15.50
C THR A 509 -2.74 -22.94 -14.96
N LEU A 510 -3.66 -22.07 -14.54
CA LEU A 510 -4.95 -22.43 -13.95
C LEU A 510 -6.10 -22.47 -14.98
N GLU A 511 -5.86 -22.15 -16.25
CA GLU A 511 -6.90 -22.15 -17.28
C GLU A 511 -7.58 -23.52 -17.41
N GLY A 512 -8.91 -23.53 -17.30
CA GLY A 512 -9.73 -24.74 -17.42
C GLY A 512 -9.57 -25.76 -16.27
N LYS A 513 -8.96 -25.37 -15.15
CA LYS A 513 -8.73 -26.25 -13.98
C LYS A 513 -9.77 -26.04 -12.89
N ALA A 514 -10.48 -27.07 -12.48
CA ALA A 514 -11.30 -27.00 -11.27
C ALA A 514 -10.46 -27.21 -10.00
N ASP A 515 -10.93 -26.70 -8.86
CA ASP A 515 -10.37 -26.98 -7.55
C ASP A 515 -10.12 -28.50 -7.33
N GLY A 516 -9.00 -28.82 -6.70
CA GLY A 516 -8.58 -30.21 -6.43
C GLY A 516 -7.90 -30.94 -7.60
N GLU A 517 -8.01 -30.44 -8.85
CA GLU A 517 -7.30 -31.03 -9.98
C GLU A 517 -5.78 -31.00 -9.81
N ALA A 518 -5.07 -32.01 -10.31
CA ALA A 518 -3.62 -31.99 -10.31
C ALA A 518 -3.05 -31.10 -11.43
N LEU A 519 -2.05 -30.28 -11.09
CA LEU A 519 -1.23 -29.55 -12.08
C LEU A 519 -0.10 -30.44 -12.61
N LYS A 520 0.35 -30.17 -13.83
CA LYS A 520 1.50 -30.88 -14.43
C LYS A 520 2.79 -30.55 -13.64
N PRO A 521 3.79 -31.45 -13.56
CA PRO A 521 4.99 -31.22 -12.75
C PRO A 521 5.75 -29.93 -13.07
N ALA A 522 5.90 -29.59 -14.35
CA ALA A 522 6.57 -28.35 -14.78
C ALA A 522 5.81 -27.09 -14.36
N THR A 523 4.47 -27.14 -14.32
CA THR A 523 3.64 -26.01 -13.89
C THR A 523 3.54 -25.92 -12.37
N ALA A 524 3.59 -27.06 -11.68
CA ALA A 524 3.72 -27.11 -10.23
C ALA A 524 5.04 -26.50 -9.73
N ALA A 525 6.15 -26.67 -10.46
CA ALA A 525 7.44 -26.04 -10.15
C ALA A 525 7.44 -24.51 -10.33
N ALA A 526 6.72 -24.00 -11.35
CA ALA A 526 6.51 -22.56 -11.52
C ALA A 526 5.69 -21.95 -10.38
N ALA A 527 4.68 -22.68 -9.89
CA ALA A 527 3.86 -22.28 -8.73
C ALA A 527 4.62 -22.39 -7.39
N SER A 528 5.51 -23.38 -7.23
CA SER A 528 6.33 -23.55 -6.02
C SER A 528 7.44 -22.51 -5.88
N GLY A 529 7.80 -21.80 -6.97
CA GLY A 529 8.84 -20.76 -6.99
C GLY A 529 10.27 -21.32 -7.00
N GLU A 530 10.44 -22.61 -7.30
CA GLU A 530 11.77 -23.24 -7.39
C GLU A 530 12.59 -22.81 -8.63
N GLY A 531 12.07 -21.90 -9.47
CA GLY A 531 12.70 -21.45 -10.72
C GLY A 531 13.18 -19.99 -10.79
N ASP A 532 13.12 -19.21 -9.71
CA ASP A 532 13.23 -17.75 -9.84
C ASP A 532 14.63 -17.19 -9.54
N LYS A 533 15.41 -16.93 -10.60
CA LYS A 533 16.66 -16.14 -10.56
C LYS A 533 16.40 -14.62 -10.55
N ASP A 534 15.15 -14.19 -10.65
CA ASP A 534 14.76 -12.79 -10.87
C ASP A 534 14.00 -12.18 -9.68
N ALA A 535 14.40 -12.52 -8.45
CA ALA A 535 14.18 -11.58 -7.36
C ALA A 535 15.02 -10.34 -7.67
N PRO A 536 14.46 -9.10 -7.66
CA PRO A 536 15.31 -7.93 -7.63
C PRO A 536 16.07 -7.98 -6.30
N GLY A 537 17.30 -8.48 -6.36
CA GLY A 537 18.30 -8.21 -5.34
C GLY A 537 18.78 -6.79 -5.55
N GLY A 538 18.19 -5.86 -4.83
CA GLY A 538 18.54 -4.44 -4.84
C GLY A 538 17.39 -3.61 -4.29
#